data_AF-A0A816C6F6-F1
#
_entry.id   AF-A0A816C6F6-F1
#
_cell.length_a   1.000
_cell.length_b   1.000
_cell.length_c   1.000
_cell.angle_alpha   90.00
_cell.angle_beta   90.00
_cell.angle_gamma   90.00
#
_symmetry.space_group_name_H-M   'P 1'
#
loop_
_entity.id
_entity.type
_entity.pdbx_description
1 polymer ?
#
loop_
_entity_poly.entity_id
_entity_poly.type
_entity_poly.pdbx_seq_one_letter_code
_entity_poly.pdbx_strand_id
1 'polypeptide(L)'
;MELRFTGVMTTISLFTVISILFFWKAQSCSRTPLLLNNDCRLSLIESDNFICEPDAVWNERKTVYQTQDKENMKKRNSNIFFLSNWEPNFHCSHARRIGEMGDGGKWVCDLYRLKARPNCLIYSVGSNGEFSFEVHMKKVMPHCEIHTFDQNRYNCPNNICVFHQMTLGNGTDPNNSKSWTTILEELGHTQRKIDVLKIDIEGGEYSFFPFLMQSPTKSLPQQILVEVHPNDPNNIHAFFELLRTYHYVIFNKEPNLLAGDEFFEFSLSKLNSEFFNSLPTNATKK
;
A
#
# COMPACT_ATOMS: atom_id res chain seq x y z
N MET A 1 85.88 -12.38 -6.97
CA MET A 1 86.44 -12.06 -5.65
C MET A 1 85.60 -12.81 -4.64
N GLU A 2 86.12 -13.93 -4.14
CA GLU A 2 85.50 -14.78 -3.12
C GLU A 2 85.48 -14.09 -1.74
N LEU A 3 84.81 -14.78 -0.79
CA LEU A 3 84.83 -14.65 0.68
C LEU A 3 83.72 -13.72 1.22
N ARG A 4 82.89 -14.08 2.20
CA ARG A 4 82.87 -15.21 3.16
C ARG A 4 81.45 -15.33 3.74
N PHE A 5 81.02 -16.57 3.99
CA PHE A 5 79.92 -16.90 4.88
C PHE A 5 80.36 -16.70 6.34
N THR A 6 79.55 -16.01 7.14
CA THR A 6 79.48 -16.19 8.60
C THR A 6 78.01 -16.17 9.01
N GLY A 7 77.53 -17.31 9.50
CA GLY A 7 76.14 -17.48 9.92
C GLY A 7 75.82 -16.76 11.23
N VAL A 8 74.56 -16.37 11.38
CA VAL A 8 73.95 -16.09 12.67
C VAL A 8 72.54 -16.69 12.69
N MET A 9 72.39 -17.64 13.61
CA MET A 9 71.21 -18.08 14.35
C MET A 9 69.81 -17.72 13.83
N THR A 10 69.10 -18.79 13.47
CA THR A 10 67.73 -19.12 13.88
C THR A 10 66.98 -18.08 14.70
N THR A 11 66.05 -17.37 14.07
CA THR A 11 64.81 -16.92 14.68
C THR A 11 63.66 -17.32 13.76
N ILE A 12 63.01 -18.43 14.10
CA ILE A 12 61.72 -18.79 13.51
C ILE A 12 60.76 -17.68 13.96
N SER A 13 60.44 -16.78 13.03
CA SER A 13 59.53 -15.67 13.27
C SER A 13 58.18 -16.21 13.75
N LEU A 14 57.76 -15.74 14.92
CA LEU A 14 56.51 -16.07 15.62
C LEU A 14 55.27 -15.50 14.89
N PHE A 15 55.29 -15.44 13.55
CA PHE A 15 54.27 -14.82 12.70
C PHE A 15 53.59 -15.80 11.74
N THR A 16 53.74 -17.12 11.95
CA THR A 16 52.98 -18.15 11.22
C THR A 16 52.06 -18.98 12.11
N VAL A 17 51.71 -18.49 13.31
CA VAL A 17 50.70 -19.11 14.19
C VAL A 17 49.52 -18.17 14.51
N ILE A 18 49.61 -16.88 14.18
CA ILE A 18 48.50 -15.90 14.35
C ILE A 18 47.55 -15.89 13.13
N SER A 19 47.63 -16.90 12.25
CA SER A 19 46.66 -17.08 11.15
C SER A 19 45.78 -18.32 11.33
N ILE A 20 45.89 -19.05 12.44
CA ILE A 20 45.10 -20.27 12.71
C ILE A 20 44.26 -20.17 14.00
N LEU A 21 44.36 -19.08 14.77
CA LEU A 21 43.48 -18.80 15.92
C LEU A 21 42.37 -17.76 15.63
N PHE A 22 42.19 -17.38 14.35
CA PHE A 22 40.94 -16.78 13.87
C PHE A 22 39.99 -17.83 13.27
N PHE A 23 40.22 -19.12 13.55
CA PHE A 23 39.19 -20.12 13.38
C PHE A 23 38.16 -19.98 14.52
N TRP A 24 36.96 -19.57 14.12
CA TRP A 24 35.72 -20.04 14.74
C TRP A 24 35.47 -19.60 16.20
N LYS A 25 35.31 -18.30 16.41
CA LYS A 25 34.11 -17.84 17.13
C LYS A 25 33.05 -17.43 16.10
N ALA A 26 32.77 -18.33 15.16
CA ALA A 26 31.43 -18.43 14.64
C ALA A 26 30.60 -18.91 15.82
N GLN A 27 30.14 -17.96 16.64
CA GLN A 27 29.13 -18.23 17.64
C GLN A 27 27.98 -18.81 16.85
N SER A 28 27.85 -20.14 16.90
CA SER A 28 26.74 -20.85 16.29
C SER A 28 25.53 -20.13 16.82
N CYS A 29 24.87 -19.37 15.96
CA CYS A 29 23.60 -18.76 16.27
C CYS A 29 22.70 -19.98 16.40
N SER A 30 22.59 -20.54 17.61
CA SER A 30 21.57 -21.51 17.96
C SER A 30 20.26 -20.75 17.89
N ARG A 31 19.81 -20.51 16.65
CA ARG A 31 18.46 -20.12 16.34
C ARG A 31 17.66 -21.37 16.60
N THR A 32 17.19 -21.54 17.83
CA THR A 32 15.90 -22.18 17.99
C THR A 32 14.98 -21.43 17.02
N PRO A 33 14.44 -22.07 15.97
CA PRO A 33 13.46 -21.40 15.14
C PRO A 33 12.36 -20.97 16.10
N LEU A 34 12.04 -19.68 16.14
CA LEU A 34 10.75 -19.28 16.67
C LEU A 34 9.75 -20.03 15.81
N LEU A 35 9.20 -21.13 16.34
CA LEU A 35 8.05 -21.82 15.77
C LEU A 35 6.89 -20.85 15.91
N LEU A 36 6.83 -19.92 14.97
CA LEU A 36 5.68 -19.07 14.82
C LEU A 36 4.54 -20.01 14.43
N ASN A 37 3.53 -20.10 15.31
CA ASN A 37 2.33 -20.85 14.97
C ASN A 37 1.75 -20.23 13.69
N ASN A 38 1.55 -21.04 12.66
CA ASN A 38 1.03 -20.59 11.36
C ASN A 38 -0.48 -20.28 11.40
N ASP A 39 -1.09 -20.28 12.58
CA ASP A 39 -2.47 -19.83 12.77
C ASP A 39 -2.58 -18.35 12.37
N CYS A 40 -3.39 -18.08 11.37
CA CYS A 40 -3.69 -16.74 10.85
C CYS A 40 -5.16 -16.36 11.02
N ARG A 41 -5.87 -17.02 11.95
CA ARG A 41 -7.30 -16.79 12.21
C ARG A 41 -7.57 -15.32 12.53
N LEU A 42 -6.71 -14.67 13.30
CA LEU A 42 -6.90 -13.26 13.67
C LEU A 42 -6.80 -12.36 12.45
N SER A 43 -5.76 -12.54 11.63
CA SER A 43 -5.58 -11.70 10.44
C SER A 43 -6.69 -11.92 9.41
N LEU A 44 -7.18 -13.16 9.26
CA LEU A 44 -8.29 -13.47 8.35
C LEU A 44 -9.58 -12.75 8.77
N ILE A 45 -9.92 -12.75 10.05
CA ILE A 45 -11.11 -12.03 10.54
C ILE A 45 -10.93 -10.52 10.38
N GLU A 46 -9.80 -9.99 10.85
CA GLU A 46 -9.58 -8.55 10.94
C GLU A 46 -9.26 -7.89 9.58
N SER A 47 -9.05 -8.68 8.53
CA SER A 47 -8.84 -8.20 7.15
C SER A 47 -9.93 -8.64 6.18
N ASP A 48 -11.08 -9.14 6.65
CA ASP A 48 -12.15 -9.65 5.80
C ASP A 48 -11.66 -10.74 4.80
N ASN A 49 -10.85 -11.67 5.31
CA ASN A 49 -10.17 -12.75 4.61
C ASN A 49 -9.17 -12.31 3.54
N PHE A 50 -8.67 -11.06 3.61
CA PHE A 50 -7.70 -10.55 2.64
C PHE A 50 -6.27 -10.98 2.95
N ILE A 51 -5.86 -10.97 4.23
CA ILE A 51 -4.50 -11.25 4.69
C ILE A 51 -4.51 -12.48 5.61
N CYS A 52 -3.63 -13.44 5.30
CA CYS A 52 -3.31 -14.56 6.20
C CYS A 52 -1.86 -14.43 6.65
N GLU A 53 -1.68 -13.97 7.88
CA GLU A 53 -0.38 -13.81 8.53
C GLU A 53 -0.48 -14.36 9.95
N PRO A 54 0.58 -14.97 10.49
CA PRO A 54 0.53 -15.52 11.85
C PRO A 54 0.04 -14.51 12.89
N ASP A 55 -0.81 -14.96 13.81
CA ASP A 55 -1.45 -14.11 14.84
C ASP A 55 -0.44 -13.28 15.64
N ALA A 56 0.77 -13.81 15.89
CA ALA A 56 1.83 -13.08 16.58
C ALA A 56 2.33 -11.85 15.77
N VAL A 57 2.53 -12.00 14.46
CA VAL A 57 2.93 -10.89 13.58
C VAL A 57 1.77 -9.92 13.39
N TRP A 58 0.54 -10.44 13.26
CA TRP A 58 -0.65 -9.61 13.14
C TRP A 58 -0.87 -8.72 14.38
N ASN A 59 -0.64 -9.25 15.59
CA ASN A 59 -0.69 -8.45 16.82
C ASN A 59 0.41 -7.37 16.89
N GLU A 60 1.63 -7.67 16.44
CA GLU A 60 2.70 -6.67 16.33
C GLU A 60 2.30 -5.55 15.35
N ARG A 61 1.73 -5.92 14.20
CA ARG A 61 1.21 -5.00 13.21
C ARG A 61 0.11 -4.07 13.76
N LYS A 62 -0.79 -4.59 14.60
CA LYS A 62 -1.78 -3.77 15.33
C LYS A 62 -1.11 -2.75 16.26
N THR A 63 -0.06 -3.17 16.97
CA THR A 63 0.73 -2.29 17.85
C THR A 63 1.39 -1.17 17.04
N VAL A 64 2.05 -1.50 15.93
CA VAL A 64 2.67 -0.53 15.02
C VAL A 64 1.63 0.45 14.48
N TYR A 65 0.47 -0.05 14.01
CA TYR A 65 -0.62 0.78 13.55
C TYR A 65 -1.08 1.77 14.63
N GLN A 66 -1.34 1.29 15.86
CA GLN A 66 -1.81 2.15 16.95
C GLN A 66 -0.82 3.26 17.30
N THR A 67 0.48 2.98 17.26
CA THR A 67 1.51 3.99 17.50
C THR A 67 1.57 5.00 16.35
N GLN A 68 1.63 4.53 15.10
CA GLN A 68 1.79 5.40 13.95
C GLN A 68 0.53 6.22 13.63
N ASP A 69 -0.67 5.66 13.83
CA ASP A 69 -1.94 6.37 13.71
C ASP A 69 -2.01 7.57 14.67
N LYS A 70 -1.58 7.39 15.93
CA LYS A 70 -1.50 8.50 16.89
C LYS A 70 -0.55 9.60 16.44
N GLU A 71 0.56 9.25 15.79
CA GLU A 71 1.49 10.24 15.24
C GLU A 71 0.92 10.98 14.02
N ASN A 72 0.13 10.30 13.18
CA ASN A 72 -0.55 10.90 12.03
C ASN A 72 -1.65 11.89 12.46
N MET A 73 -2.27 11.67 13.62
CA MET A 73 -3.27 12.60 14.16
C MET A 73 -2.67 13.90 14.74
N LYS A 74 -1.35 13.99 14.88
CA LYS A 74 -0.68 15.24 15.28
C LYS A 74 -0.48 16.12 14.05
N LYS A 75 -1.27 17.19 13.94
CA LYS A 75 -1.19 18.17 12.84
C LYS A 75 0.11 18.97 12.96
N ARG A 76 1.04 18.78 12.02
CA ARG A 76 2.34 19.47 11.99
C ARG A 76 2.34 20.52 10.89
N ASN A 77 2.78 21.72 11.22
CA ASN A 77 3.01 22.76 10.23
C ASN A 77 4.39 22.57 9.59
N SER A 78 4.44 22.48 8.26
CA SER A 78 5.65 22.29 7.47
C SER A 78 5.49 23.03 6.16
N ASN A 79 6.59 23.54 5.61
CA ASN A 79 6.61 24.17 4.28
C ASN A 79 6.27 23.18 3.16
N ILE A 80 6.50 21.89 3.40
CA ILE A 80 6.05 20.79 2.53
C ILE A 80 5.17 19.91 3.40
N PHE A 81 3.85 19.98 3.23
CA PHE A 81 2.87 19.35 4.12
C PHE A 81 3.15 17.86 4.34
N PHE A 82 3.35 17.13 3.24
CA PHE A 82 3.57 15.69 3.22
C PHE A 82 4.96 15.27 3.70
N LEU A 83 5.88 16.19 4.01
CA LEU A 83 7.15 15.81 4.63
C LEU A 83 6.97 15.33 6.08
N SER A 84 5.93 15.80 6.77
CA SER A 84 5.74 15.59 8.21
C SER A 84 4.35 15.08 8.62
N ASN A 85 3.45 14.88 7.66
CA ASN A 85 2.07 14.52 7.92
C ASN A 85 1.67 13.25 7.14
N TRP A 86 0.84 12.43 7.76
CA TRP A 86 0.24 11.22 7.18
C TRP A 86 1.29 10.25 6.62
N GLU A 87 2.04 9.59 7.49
CA GLU A 87 2.97 8.52 7.11
C GLU A 87 2.26 7.16 7.04
N PRO A 88 2.80 6.17 6.31
CA PRO A 88 2.28 4.81 6.33
C PRO A 88 2.14 4.27 7.76
N ASN A 89 0.92 3.93 8.16
CA ASN A 89 0.58 3.36 9.48
C ASN A 89 0.28 1.86 9.41
N PHE A 90 0.47 1.24 8.24
CA PHE A 90 0.34 -0.19 8.03
C PHE A 90 1.43 -0.65 7.08
N HIS A 91 1.88 -1.89 7.23
CA HIS A 91 2.89 -2.47 6.34
C HIS A 91 2.25 -3.52 5.42
N CYS A 92 2.39 -3.42 4.10
CA CYS A 92 1.99 -4.51 3.24
C CYS A 92 3.21 -5.36 2.85
N SER A 93 3.30 -6.58 3.38
CA SER A 93 4.46 -7.47 3.18
C SER A 93 4.71 -7.83 1.71
N HIS A 94 3.68 -7.75 0.87
CA HIS A 94 3.75 -8.03 -0.58
C HIS A 94 3.25 -6.85 -1.42
N ALA A 95 3.65 -5.63 -1.08
CA ALA A 95 3.38 -4.47 -1.92
C ALA A 95 4.21 -4.52 -3.22
N ARG A 96 3.61 -4.15 -4.33
CA ARG A 96 4.29 -4.02 -5.62
C ARG A 96 3.77 -2.81 -6.39
N ARG A 97 4.69 -2.02 -6.94
CA ARG A 97 4.37 -0.94 -7.86
C ARG A 97 3.97 -1.49 -9.23
N ILE A 98 2.86 -1.00 -9.77
CA ILE A 98 2.26 -1.42 -11.05
C ILE A 98 2.02 -0.19 -11.91
N GLY A 99 2.35 -0.27 -13.20
CA GLY A 99 2.34 0.85 -14.15
C GLY A 99 3.74 1.26 -14.59
N GLU A 100 3.87 2.41 -15.24
CA GLU A 100 5.15 3.03 -15.61
C GLU A 100 5.97 3.46 -14.38
N MET A 101 7.26 3.65 -14.57
CA MET A 101 8.13 4.29 -13.58
C MET A 101 7.95 5.81 -13.61
N GLY A 102 7.97 6.45 -12.43
CA GLY A 102 7.59 7.86 -12.33
C GLY A 102 6.07 7.98 -12.25
N ASP A 103 5.48 8.90 -13.00
CA ASP A 103 4.03 9.14 -12.99
C ASP A 103 3.22 7.98 -13.62
N GLY A 104 1.97 7.83 -13.19
CA GLY A 104 0.99 6.84 -13.69
C GLY A 104 0.99 5.48 -12.96
N GLY A 105 2.13 5.05 -12.41
CA GLY A 105 2.22 3.82 -11.62
C GLY A 105 1.72 3.99 -10.18
N LYS A 106 1.13 2.95 -9.57
CA LYS A 106 0.67 2.98 -8.16
C LYS A 106 1.06 1.70 -7.42
N TRP A 107 1.19 1.76 -6.09
CA TRP A 107 1.50 0.59 -5.25
C TRP A 107 0.27 -0.22 -4.89
N VAL A 108 0.25 -1.50 -5.28
CA VAL A 108 -0.83 -2.43 -4.94
C VAL A 108 -0.36 -3.38 -3.85
N CYS A 109 -1.16 -3.52 -2.80
CA CYS A 109 -0.90 -4.48 -1.74
C CYS A 109 -1.30 -5.89 -2.16
N ASP A 110 -0.36 -6.83 -2.04
CA ASP A 110 -0.58 -8.27 -2.11
C ASP A 110 -1.34 -8.74 -3.36
N LEU A 111 -0.74 -8.45 -4.52
CA LEU A 111 -1.21 -8.97 -5.81
C LEU A 111 -1.27 -10.49 -5.84
N TYR A 112 -0.48 -11.19 -5.02
CA TYR A 112 -0.51 -12.64 -4.95
C TYR A 112 -1.85 -13.15 -4.43
N ARG A 113 -2.34 -12.58 -3.32
CA ARG A 113 -3.67 -12.93 -2.78
C ARG A 113 -4.80 -12.40 -3.63
N LEU A 114 -4.68 -11.18 -4.18
CA LEU A 114 -5.68 -10.66 -5.13
C LEU A 114 -5.83 -11.55 -6.36
N LYS A 115 -4.73 -12.09 -6.91
CA LYS A 115 -4.75 -12.98 -8.07
C LYS A 115 -5.51 -14.30 -7.84
N ALA A 116 -5.72 -14.70 -6.59
CA ALA A 116 -6.52 -15.88 -6.26
C ALA A 116 -8.04 -15.60 -6.33
N ARG A 117 -8.47 -14.35 -6.52
CA ARG A 117 -9.88 -13.95 -6.64
C ARG A 117 -10.36 -14.13 -8.08
N PRO A 118 -11.23 -15.10 -8.39
CA PRO A 118 -11.59 -15.42 -9.78
C PRO A 118 -12.33 -14.30 -10.51
N ASN A 119 -13.10 -13.47 -9.78
CA ASN A 119 -13.95 -12.41 -10.34
C ASN A 119 -13.50 -11.03 -9.85
N CYS A 120 -12.20 -10.80 -9.79
CA CYS A 120 -11.66 -9.52 -9.34
C CYS A 120 -12.11 -8.34 -10.21
N LEU A 121 -12.39 -7.22 -9.56
CA LEU A 121 -12.89 -6.00 -10.19
C LEU A 121 -12.00 -4.82 -9.83
N ILE A 122 -11.47 -4.15 -10.86
CA ILE A 122 -10.55 -3.01 -10.73
C ILE A 122 -11.18 -1.80 -11.42
N TYR A 123 -11.30 -0.71 -10.67
CA TYR A 123 -11.70 0.59 -11.22
C TYR A 123 -10.48 1.50 -11.27
N SER A 124 -10.28 2.15 -12.40
CA SER A 124 -9.22 3.14 -12.61
C SER A 124 -9.85 4.42 -13.11
N VAL A 125 -9.80 5.48 -12.30
CA VAL A 125 -10.48 6.74 -12.57
C VAL A 125 -9.44 7.82 -12.81
N GLY A 126 -9.62 8.59 -13.88
CA GLY A 126 -8.67 9.60 -14.32
C GLY A 126 -7.44 8.95 -14.94
N SER A 127 -7.65 8.44 -16.15
CA SER A 127 -6.57 7.83 -16.94
C SER A 127 -5.72 8.89 -17.63
N ASN A 128 -6.32 10.01 -18.03
CA ASN A 128 -5.74 11.02 -18.89
C ASN A 128 -5.06 10.43 -20.16
N GLY A 129 -5.57 9.29 -20.66
CA GLY A 129 -5.00 8.56 -21.78
C GLY A 129 -3.73 7.75 -21.47
N GLU A 130 -3.26 7.76 -20.22
CA GLU A 130 -2.23 6.89 -19.69
C GLU A 130 -2.88 5.59 -19.20
N PHE A 131 -2.42 4.45 -19.73
CA PHE A 131 -3.03 3.14 -19.46
C PHE A 131 -2.02 2.11 -18.93
N SER A 132 -0.82 2.54 -18.56
CA SER A 132 0.25 1.63 -18.14
C SER A 132 -0.13 0.83 -16.90
N PHE A 133 -0.84 1.44 -15.95
CA PHE A 133 -1.35 0.78 -14.76
C PHE A 133 -2.26 -0.39 -15.15
N GLU A 134 -3.27 -0.14 -15.98
CA GLU A 134 -4.23 -1.14 -16.44
C GLU A 134 -3.55 -2.23 -17.26
N VAL A 135 -2.65 -1.85 -18.16
CA VAL A 135 -1.86 -2.80 -18.96
C VAL A 135 -1.04 -3.70 -18.04
N HIS A 136 -0.37 -3.16 -17.03
CA HIS A 136 0.47 -3.93 -16.11
C HIS A 136 -0.37 -4.77 -15.12
N MET A 137 -1.51 -4.26 -14.65
CA MET A 137 -2.48 -5.05 -13.89
C MET A 137 -2.98 -6.24 -14.71
N LYS A 138 -3.38 -6.02 -15.96
CA LYS A 138 -3.87 -7.09 -16.86
C LYS A 138 -2.80 -8.13 -17.16
N LYS A 139 -1.52 -7.74 -17.28
CA LYS A 139 -0.39 -8.69 -17.42
C LYS A 139 -0.25 -9.60 -16.19
N VAL A 140 -0.42 -9.06 -14.98
CA VAL A 140 -0.23 -9.84 -13.73
C VAL A 140 -1.47 -10.67 -13.39
N MET A 141 -2.66 -10.13 -13.64
CA MET A 141 -3.96 -10.69 -13.30
C MET A 141 -4.90 -10.64 -14.54
N PRO A 142 -4.66 -11.50 -15.55
CA PRO A 142 -5.36 -11.44 -16.84
C PRO A 142 -6.87 -11.69 -16.74
N HIS A 143 -7.33 -12.36 -15.68
CA HIS A 143 -8.74 -12.65 -15.44
C HIS A 143 -9.50 -11.49 -14.80
N CYS A 144 -8.83 -10.48 -14.22
CA CYS A 144 -9.55 -9.36 -13.61
C CYS A 144 -10.26 -8.52 -14.67
N GLU A 145 -11.44 -8.07 -14.28
CA GLU A 145 -12.24 -7.09 -15.00
C GLU A 145 -11.73 -5.69 -14.63
N ILE A 146 -11.39 -4.88 -15.64
CA ILE A 146 -10.86 -3.53 -15.45
C ILE A 146 -11.79 -2.54 -16.14
N HIS A 147 -12.31 -1.59 -15.38
CA HIS A 147 -13.09 -0.47 -15.89
C HIS A 147 -12.28 0.81 -15.70
N THR A 148 -12.07 1.53 -16.80
CA THR A 148 -11.38 2.82 -16.76
C THR A 148 -12.35 3.94 -17.05
N PHE A 149 -12.28 5.00 -16.25
CA PHE A 149 -13.22 6.12 -16.28
C PHE A 149 -12.47 7.42 -16.49
N ASP A 150 -12.95 8.27 -17.37
CA ASP A 150 -12.37 9.59 -17.60
C ASP A 150 -13.41 10.55 -18.18
N GLN A 151 -13.30 11.85 -17.89
CA GLN A 151 -14.17 12.86 -18.48
C GLN A 151 -13.91 13.04 -19.99
N ASN A 152 -12.64 12.87 -20.38
CA ASN A 152 -12.21 12.94 -21.76
C ASN A 152 -12.31 11.57 -22.42
N ARG A 153 -12.41 11.55 -23.74
CA ARG A 153 -12.48 10.30 -24.50
C ARG A 153 -11.08 9.83 -24.88
N TYR A 154 -10.72 8.63 -24.42
CA TYR A 154 -9.49 7.95 -24.82
C TYR A 154 -9.79 6.55 -25.35
N ASN A 155 -8.80 5.96 -26.03
CA ASN A 155 -8.88 4.60 -26.54
C ASN A 155 -8.10 3.67 -25.63
N CYS A 156 -8.80 2.99 -24.71
CA CYS A 156 -8.18 1.92 -23.94
C CYS A 156 -7.66 0.83 -24.89
N PRO A 157 -6.45 0.27 -24.64
CA PRO A 157 -5.93 -0.78 -25.50
C PRO A 157 -6.83 -2.03 -25.51
N ASN A 158 -6.86 -2.71 -26.66
CA ASN A 158 -7.70 -3.89 -26.86
C ASN A 158 -7.47 -4.96 -25.79
N ASN A 159 -8.56 -5.50 -25.22
CA ASN A 159 -8.55 -6.54 -24.18
C ASN A 159 -7.89 -6.15 -22.85
N ILE A 160 -7.62 -4.85 -22.62
CA ILE A 160 -7.07 -4.37 -21.35
C ILE A 160 -8.18 -3.95 -20.39
N CYS A 161 -9.04 -3.03 -20.82
CA CYS A 161 -10.10 -2.47 -19.99
C CYS A 161 -11.36 -2.13 -20.80
N VAL A 162 -12.47 -1.94 -20.10
CA VAL A 162 -13.67 -1.32 -20.64
C VAL A 162 -13.60 0.17 -20.30
N PHE A 163 -13.56 1.02 -21.32
CA PHE A 163 -13.46 2.46 -21.13
C PHE A 163 -14.84 3.13 -21.03
N HIS A 164 -14.96 4.07 -20.10
CA HIS A 164 -16.17 4.84 -19.84
C HIS A 164 -15.87 6.33 -19.84
N GLN A 165 -16.44 7.06 -20.79
CA GLN A 165 -16.36 8.52 -20.78
C GLN A 165 -17.39 9.09 -19.79
N MET A 166 -16.95 9.41 -18.57
CA MET A 166 -17.80 9.99 -17.52
C MET A 166 -16.99 10.72 -16.45
N THR A 167 -17.62 11.69 -15.81
CA THR A 167 -17.10 12.39 -14.63
C THR A 167 -17.68 11.75 -13.37
N LEU A 168 -16.86 11.48 -12.36
CA LEU A 168 -17.33 11.00 -11.05
C LEU A 168 -17.69 12.20 -10.16
N GLY A 169 -18.77 12.09 -9.38
CA GLY A 169 -19.23 13.19 -8.52
C GLY A 169 -20.47 12.84 -7.72
N ASN A 170 -21.24 13.85 -7.32
CA ASN A 170 -22.44 13.70 -6.49
C ASN A 170 -23.73 13.40 -7.29
N GLY A 171 -23.69 13.37 -8.62
CA GLY A 171 -24.89 13.18 -9.45
C GLY A 171 -25.71 14.44 -9.71
N THR A 172 -25.35 15.58 -9.10
CA THR A 172 -26.09 16.84 -9.16
C THR A 172 -25.30 18.01 -9.74
N ASP A 173 -23.97 17.90 -9.81
CA ASP A 173 -23.09 18.96 -10.33
C ASP A 173 -23.21 19.13 -11.86
N PRO A 174 -22.92 20.34 -12.40
CA PRO A 174 -22.85 20.55 -13.83
C PRO A 174 -21.86 19.57 -14.48
N ASN A 175 -22.19 19.09 -15.69
CA ASN A 175 -21.49 18.06 -16.50
C ASN A 175 -21.98 16.60 -16.36
N ASN A 176 -23.17 16.35 -15.78
CA ASN A 176 -23.73 14.99 -15.65
C ASN A 176 -22.77 14.02 -14.94
N SER A 177 -22.14 14.48 -13.84
CA SER A 177 -21.30 13.61 -13.03
C SER A 177 -22.13 12.43 -12.51
N LYS A 178 -21.51 11.27 -12.31
CA LYS A 178 -22.19 10.07 -11.80
C LYS A 178 -21.73 9.75 -10.38
N SER A 179 -22.70 9.47 -9.52
CA SER A 179 -22.44 8.96 -8.18
C SER A 179 -21.85 7.56 -8.22
N TRP A 180 -21.10 7.20 -7.18
CA TRP A 180 -20.53 5.85 -7.04
C TRP A 180 -21.62 4.77 -7.14
N THR A 181 -22.75 4.97 -6.46
CA THR A 181 -23.88 4.03 -6.48
C THR A 181 -24.48 3.90 -7.88
N THR A 182 -24.66 5.01 -8.60
CA THR A 182 -25.17 4.99 -9.99
C THR A 182 -24.23 4.22 -10.92
N ILE A 183 -22.92 4.42 -10.80
CA ILE A 183 -21.92 3.70 -11.60
C ILE A 183 -22.01 2.20 -11.35
N LEU A 184 -22.12 1.78 -10.09
CA LEU A 184 -22.26 0.37 -9.74
C LEU A 184 -23.57 -0.23 -10.25
N GLU A 185 -24.67 0.52 -10.24
CA GLU A 185 -25.97 0.07 -10.77
C GLU A 185 -25.92 -0.13 -12.29
N GLU A 186 -25.44 0.88 -13.03
CA GLU A 186 -25.37 0.84 -14.49
C GLU A 186 -24.45 -0.26 -15.02
N LEU A 187 -23.37 -0.55 -14.28
CA LEU A 187 -22.42 -1.61 -14.62
C LEU A 187 -22.81 -2.98 -14.05
N GLY A 188 -23.88 -3.09 -13.25
CA GLY A 188 -24.30 -4.35 -12.63
C GLY A 188 -23.35 -4.86 -11.53
N HIS A 189 -22.63 -3.95 -10.88
CA HIS A 189 -21.59 -4.22 -9.88
C HIS A 189 -22.04 -4.00 -8.43
N THR A 190 -23.33 -3.75 -8.16
CA THR A 190 -23.85 -3.47 -6.81
C THR A 190 -23.61 -4.58 -5.79
N GLN A 191 -23.44 -5.83 -6.23
CA GLN A 191 -23.13 -7.00 -5.39
C GLN A 191 -21.70 -7.51 -5.58
N ARG A 192 -20.86 -6.78 -6.30
CA ARG A 192 -19.45 -7.13 -6.54
C ARG A 192 -18.58 -6.41 -5.51
N LYS A 193 -17.49 -7.07 -5.11
CA LYS A 193 -16.40 -6.42 -4.36
C LYS A 193 -15.52 -5.69 -5.36
N ILE A 194 -15.25 -4.41 -5.11
CA ILE A 194 -14.26 -3.64 -5.85
C ILE A 194 -12.92 -3.92 -5.16
N ASP A 195 -11.99 -4.60 -5.83
CA ASP A 195 -10.74 -5.02 -5.22
C ASP A 195 -9.70 -3.89 -5.20
N VAL A 196 -9.69 -3.06 -6.24
CA VAL A 196 -8.78 -1.90 -6.36
C VAL A 196 -9.52 -0.73 -6.99
N LEU A 197 -9.42 0.44 -6.36
CA LEU A 197 -9.76 1.72 -6.96
C LEU A 197 -8.47 2.54 -7.11
N LYS A 198 -7.99 2.72 -8.35
CA LYS A 198 -7.06 3.81 -8.70
C LYS A 198 -7.88 5.07 -8.97
N ILE A 199 -7.50 6.21 -8.40
CA ILE A 199 -8.21 7.47 -8.61
C ILE A 199 -7.24 8.66 -8.63
N ASP A 200 -7.36 9.45 -9.68
CA ASP A 200 -6.49 10.58 -9.96
C ASP A 200 -7.27 11.60 -10.81
N ILE A 201 -8.01 12.50 -10.17
CA ILE A 201 -9.03 13.35 -10.81
C ILE A 201 -8.82 14.84 -10.51
N GLU A 202 -7.56 15.27 -10.48
CA GLU A 202 -7.17 16.69 -10.53
C GLU A 202 -7.79 17.54 -9.41
N GLY A 203 -7.80 17.02 -8.17
CA GLY A 203 -8.39 17.67 -7.00
C GLY A 203 -9.88 17.33 -6.76
N GLY A 204 -10.52 16.61 -7.67
CA GLY A 204 -11.88 16.11 -7.50
C GLY A 204 -12.03 15.09 -6.36
N GLU A 205 -10.93 14.58 -5.81
CA GLU A 205 -10.94 13.59 -4.72
C GLU A 205 -11.63 14.14 -3.48
N TYR A 206 -11.38 15.41 -3.15
CA TYR A 206 -11.90 16.05 -1.94
C TYR A 206 -13.42 16.15 -1.92
N SER A 207 -14.05 16.35 -3.08
CA SER A 207 -15.51 16.39 -3.20
C SER A 207 -16.08 14.98 -3.38
N PHE A 208 -15.40 14.09 -4.10
CA PHE A 208 -15.90 12.75 -4.41
C PHE A 208 -15.88 11.78 -3.21
N PHE A 209 -14.78 11.75 -2.44
CA PHE A 209 -14.61 10.76 -1.37
C PHE A 209 -15.68 10.82 -0.26
N PRO A 210 -16.18 11.99 0.18
CA PRO A 210 -17.30 12.06 1.10
C PRO A 210 -18.54 11.28 0.61
N PHE A 211 -18.84 11.30 -0.69
CA PHE A 211 -19.96 10.55 -1.27
C PHE A 211 -19.63 9.06 -1.44
N LEU A 212 -18.41 8.74 -1.88
CA LEU A 212 -17.93 7.36 -1.95
C LEU A 212 -18.10 6.68 -0.59
N MET A 213 -17.66 7.32 0.50
CA MET A 213 -17.70 6.76 1.84
C MET A 213 -19.12 6.66 2.42
N GLN A 214 -20.07 7.47 1.97
CA GLN A 214 -21.49 7.33 2.33
C GLN A 214 -22.19 6.16 1.63
N SER A 215 -21.55 5.55 0.63
CA SER A 215 -22.08 4.36 -0.05
C SER A 215 -22.09 3.15 0.89
N PRO A 216 -22.92 2.12 0.63
CA PRO A 216 -22.96 0.92 1.46
C PRO A 216 -21.56 0.33 1.67
N THR A 217 -21.20 -0.06 2.90
CA THR A 217 -19.84 -0.53 3.25
C THR A 217 -19.32 -1.65 2.34
N LYS A 218 -20.21 -2.53 1.85
CA LYS A 218 -19.87 -3.64 0.94
C LYS A 218 -19.42 -3.19 -0.46
N SER A 219 -19.78 -1.95 -0.84
CA SER A 219 -19.45 -1.33 -2.13
C SER A 219 -18.15 -0.51 -2.07
N LEU A 220 -17.54 -0.37 -0.89
CA LEU A 220 -16.28 0.34 -0.74
C LEU A 220 -15.12 -0.51 -1.27
N PRO A 221 -14.12 0.09 -1.93
CA PRO A 221 -12.96 -0.64 -2.43
C PRO A 221 -12.16 -1.34 -1.33
N GLN A 222 -11.60 -2.51 -1.62
CA GLN A 222 -10.65 -3.17 -0.73
C GLN A 222 -9.34 -2.37 -0.64
N GLN A 223 -8.90 -1.78 -1.75
CA GLN A 223 -7.74 -0.90 -1.81
C GLN A 223 -8.07 0.38 -2.56
N ILE A 224 -7.53 1.50 -2.07
CA ILE A 224 -7.61 2.81 -2.71
C ILE A 224 -6.19 3.26 -3.02
N LEU A 225 -5.93 3.57 -4.29
CA LEU A 225 -4.66 4.09 -4.79
C LEU A 225 -4.98 5.50 -5.31
N VAL A 226 -4.63 6.51 -4.56
CA VAL A 226 -5.09 7.89 -4.80
C VAL A 226 -3.90 8.83 -4.94
N GLU A 227 -3.92 9.67 -5.97
CA GLU A 227 -3.09 10.88 -5.95
C GLU A 227 -3.80 11.96 -5.14
N VAL A 228 -3.10 12.50 -4.16
CA VAL A 228 -3.58 13.61 -3.36
C VAL A 228 -2.98 14.89 -3.91
N HIS A 229 -3.83 15.69 -4.54
CA HIS A 229 -3.49 16.99 -5.12
C HIS A 229 -3.31 18.06 -4.04
N PRO A 230 -2.46 19.09 -4.27
CA PRO A 230 -2.27 20.19 -3.33
C PRO A 230 -3.59 20.87 -2.93
N ASN A 231 -3.76 21.14 -1.64
CA ASN A 231 -4.95 21.81 -1.09
C ASN A 231 -4.60 22.45 0.27
N ASP A 232 -5.53 23.19 0.86
CA ASP A 232 -5.41 23.68 2.22
C ASP A 232 -5.12 22.51 3.19
N PRO A 233 -4.12 22.63 4.09
CA PRO A 233 -3.77 21.56 5.03
C PRO A 233 -4.94 21.03 5.85
N ASN A 234 -5.95 21.85 6.18
CA ASN A 234 -7.13 21.37 6.92
C ASN A 234 -7.99 20.44 6.06
N ASN A 235 -8.13 20.73 4.77
CA ASN A 235 -8.85 19.86 3.82
C ASN A 235 -8.12 18.52 3.63
N ILE A 236 -6.79 18.55 3.54
CA ILE A 236 -5.98 17.33 3.44
C ILE A 236 -6.11 16.50 4.73
N HIS A 237 -6.02 17.12 5.91
CA HIS A 237 -6.29 16.41 7.17
C HIS A 237 -7.69 15.81 7.19
N ALA A 238 -8.73 16.56 6.82
CA ALA A 238 -10.10 16.07 6.79
C ALA A 238 -10.28 14.88 5.84
N PHE A 239 -9.60 14.89 4.68
CA PHE A 239 -9.61 13.79 3.72
C PHE A 239 -9.07 12.48 4.31
N PHE A 240 -7.93 12.52 4.99
CA PHE A 240 -7.39 11.31 5.61
C PHE A 240 -8.14 10.91 6.89
N GLU A 241 -8.64 11.86 7.68
CA GLU A 241 -9.50 11.58 8.84
C GLU A 241 -10.80 10.86 8.40
N LEU A 242 -11.36 11.23 7.23
CA LEU A 242 -12.47 10.52 6.60
C LEU A 242 -12.08 9.08 6.26
N LEU A 243 -10.98 8.86 5.53
CA LEU A 243 -10.51 7.52 5.17
C LEU A 243 -10.28 6.64 6.41
N ARG A 244 -9.66 7.21 7.44
CA ARG A 244 -9.45 6.56 8.72
C ARG A 244 -10.76 6.15 9.39
N THR A 245 -11.78 7.01 9.37
CA THR A 245 -13.13 6.72 9.92
C THR A 245 -13.78 5.51 9.24
N TYR A 246 -13.47 5.29 7.97
CA TYR A 246 -13.94 4.16 7.18
C TYR A 246 -12.99 2.95 7.18
N HIS A 247 -12.07 2.90 8.15
CA HIS A 247 -11.17 1.77 8.40
C HIS A 247 -10.16 1.52 7.28
N TYR A 248 -9.73 2.58 6.58
CA TYR A 248 -8.58 2.52 5.69
C TYR A 248 -7.28 2.81 6.44
N VAL A 249 -6.27 2.00 6.16
CA VAL A 249 -4.91 2.17 6.66
C VAL A 249 -3.95 2.45 5.51
N ILE A 250 -2.96 3.31 5.74
CA ILE A 250 -1.99 3.74 4.72
C ILE A 250 -0.84 2.74 4.72
N PHE A 251 -0.62 2.05 3.59
CA PHE A 251 0.49 1.12 3.43
C PHE A 251 1.60 1.61 2.52
N ASN A 252 1.34 2.64 1.72
CA ASN A 252 2.35 3.30 0.92
C ASN A 252 2.06 4.80 0.77
N LYS A 253 3.13 5.56 0.63
CA LYS A 253 3.15 6.99 0.32
C LYS A 253 4.38 7.24 -0.54
N GLU A 254 4.22 7.87 -1.70
CA GLU A 254 5.33 8.28 -2.56
C GLU A 254 5.10 9.67 -3.16
N PRO A 255 6.14 10.50 -3.33
CA PRO A 255 6.00 11.79 -3.98
C PRO A 255 5.87 11.65 -5.51
N ASN A 256 4.97 12.41 -6.13
CA ASN A 256 4.94 12.60 -7.57
C ASN A 256 5.75 13.85 -7.96
N LEU A 257 7.07 13.69 -7.96
CA LEU A 257 8.01 14.81 -8.20
C LEU A 257 7.94 15.39 -9.62
N LEU A 258 7.24 14.73 -10.56
CA LEU A 258 6.99 15.28 -11.89
C LEU A 258 5.87 16.31 -11.88
N ALA A 259 4.87 16.15 -11.00
CA ALA A 259 3.77 17.07 -10.83
C ALA A 259 4.12 18.26 -9.91
N GLY A 260 4.92 18.02 -8.87
CA GLY A 260 5.40 19.07 -7.97
C GLY A 260 5.88 18.55 -6.61
N ASP A 261 6.22 19.46 -5.70
CA ASP A 261 6.68 19.14 -4.34
C ASP A 261 5.54 18.85 -3.34
N GLU A 262 4.29 19.13 -3.73
CA GLU A 262 3.09 18.88 -2.91
C GLU A 262 2.13 17.83 -3.50
N PHE A 263 2.56 17.08 -4.52
CA PHE A 263 1.78 15.98 -5.11
C PHE A 263 2.27 14.64 -4.56
N PHE A 264 1.37 13.88 -3.97
CA PHE A 264 1.72 12.61 -3.33
C PHE A 264 0.71 11.51 -3.65
N GLU A 265 1.24 10.34 -3.98
CA GLU A 265 0.46 9.14 -4.20
C GLU A 265 0.37 8.35 -2.90
N PHE A 266 -0.84 8.00 -2.51
CA PHE A 266 -1.13 7.18 -1.34
C PHE A 266 -1.75 5.86 -1.76
N SER A 267 -1.42 4.82 -1.03
CA SER A 267 -2.05 3.51 -1.20
C SER A 267 -2.55 3.01 0.14
N LEU A 268 -3.85 2.73 0.18
CA LEU A 268 -4.57 2.37 1.38
C LEU A 268 -5.27 1.03 1.23
N SER A 269 -5.33 0.27 2.32
CA SER A 269 -6.10 -0.97 2.39
C SER A 269 -7.22 -0.81 3.41
N LYS A 270 -8.40 -1.30 3.06
CA LYS A 270 -9.50 -1.40 4.01
C LYS A 270 -9.30 -2.59 4.94
N LEU A 271 -9.55 -2.42 6.24
CA LEU A 271 -9.60 -3.50 7.22
C LEU A 271 -10.99 -3.63 7.81
N ASN A 272 -11.24 -4.75 8.48
CA ASN A 272 -12.43 -4.95 9.29
C ASN A 272 -12.33 -4.07 10.55
N SER A 273 -13.46 -3.58 11.06
CA SER A 273 -13.51 -2.79 12.29
C SER A 273 -12.87 -3.50 13.49
N GLU A 274 -12.87 -4.84 13.52
CA GLU A 274 -12.26 -5.62 14.60
C GLU A 274 -10.74 -5.41 14.71
N PHE A 275 -10.06 -5.05 13.61
CA PHE A 275 -8.64 -4.69 13.65
C PHE A 275 -8.33 -3.53 14.60
N PHE A 276 -9.28 -2.61 14.74
CA PHE A 276 -9.10 -1.37 15.49
C PHE A 276 -9.46 -1.52 16.97
N ASN A 277 -10.01 -2.67 17.36
CA ASN A 277 -10.24 -2.98 18.76
C ASN A 277 -8.92 -3.06 19.52
N SER A 278 -8.97 -2.66 20.79
CA SER A 278 -7.83 -2.81 21.71
C SER A 278 -7.33 -4.26 21.69
N LEU A 279 -6.01 -4.45 21.65
CA LEU A 279 -5.43 -5.77 21.86
C LEU A 279 -5.98 -6.34 23.18
N PRO A 280 -6.28 -7.65 23.26
CA PRO A 280 -6.61 -8.27 24.52
C PRO A 280 -5.51 -7.91 25.51
N THR A 281 -5.87 -7.20 26.58
CA THR A 281 -4.95 -7.05 27.71
C THR A 281 -4.65 -8.48 28.14
N ASN A 282 -3.40 -8.91 28.00
CA ASN A 282 -2.98 -10.15 28.62
C ASN A 282 -3.37 -10.02 30.08
N ALA A 283 -4.42 -10.74 30.49
CA ALA A 283 -4.81 -10.86 31.86
C ALA A 283 -3.52 -11.20 32.59
N THR A 284 -3.13 -10.28 33.46
CA THR A 284 -1.95 -10.38 34.30
C THR A 284 -1.85 -11.81 34.78
N LYS A 285 -0.83 -12.53 34.30
CA LYS A 285 -0.34 -13.74 34.97
C LYS A 285 0.02 -13.28 36.39
N LYS A 286 -0.93 -13.39 37.30
CA LYS A 286 -0.71 -13.43 38.75
C LYS A 286 -0.45 -14.87 39.13
#